data_AF-A0A918IBU5-F1
#
_entry.id   AF-A0A918IBU5-F1
#
_cell.length_a   1.000
_cell.length_b   1.000
_cell.length_c   1.000
_cell.angle_alpha   90.00
_cell.angle_beta   90.00
_cell.angle_gamma   90.00
#
_symmetry.space_group_name_H-M   'P 1'
#
loop_
_entity.id
_entity.type
_entity.pdbx_description
1 polymer ?
#
loop_
_entity_poly.entity_id
_entity_poly.type
_entity_poly.pdbx_seq_one_letter_code
_entity_poly.pdbx_strand_id
1 'polypeptide(L)' 'MLYTDGLVERRGTDIEHSVQALETLSLPADGPLDDMLDTFLTRLANGAYEDDVAILAARQRDGDE' A
#
# COMPACT_ATOMS: atom_id res chain seq x y z
N MET A 1 3.99 5.51 5.52
CA MET A 1 3.86 5.01 4.14
C MET A 1 3.25 6.12 3.32
N LEU A 2 3.77 6.37 2.13
CA LEU A 2 3.25 7.37 1.19
C LEU A 2 2.93 6.68 -0.12
N TYR A 3 1.93 7.17 -0.84
CA TYR A 3 1.48 6.62 -2.11
C TYR A 3 0.97 7.72 -3.04
N THR A 4 0.93 7.44 -4.34
CA THR A 4 0.26 8.29 -5.34
C THR A 4 -1.25 8.05 -5.37
N ASP A 5 -2.01 9.04 -5.81
CA ASP A 5 -3.46 9.01 -5.99
C ASP A 5 -3.93 7.87 -6.91
N GLY A 6 -3.14 7.47 -7.90
CA GLY A 6 -3.42 6.30 -8.75
C GLY A 6 -3.65 4.98 -7.97
N LEU A 7 -3.22 4.91 -6.71
CA LEU A 7 -3.52 3.79 -5.82
C LEU A 7 -5.00 3.73 -5.39
N VAL A 8 -5.63 4.90 -5.17
CA VAL A 8 -6.99 5.03 -4.63
C VAL A 8 -8.02 5.49 -5.68
N GLU A 9 -7.60 6.26 -6.69
CA GLU A 9 -8.44 6.75 -7.79
C GLU A 9 -8.65 5.69 -8.89
N ARG A 10 -9.30 4.58 -8.53
CA ARG A 10 -9.57 3.47 -9.45
C ARG A 10 -10.89 3.66 -10.21
N ARG A 11 -10.89 3.49 -11.53
CA ARG A 11 -12.13 3.58 -12.32
C ARG A 11 -13.16 2.56 -11.87
N GLY A 12 -14.40 3.03 -11.67
CA GLY A 12 -15.50 2.19 -11.22
C GLY A 12 -15.45 1.80 -9.74
N THR A 13 -14.49 2.33 -8.98
CA THR A 13 -14.39 2.16 -7.52
C THR A 13 -14.46 3.54 -6.86
N ASP A 14 -15.27 3.63 -5.81
CA ASP A 14 -15.39 4.83 -4.99
C ASP A 14 -14.11 5.05 -4.17
N ILE A 15 -13.65 6.29 -4.03
CA ILE A 15 -12.37 6.61 -3.37
C ILE A 15 -12.40 6.12 -1.91
N GLU A 16 -13.54 6.30 -1.24
CA GLU A 16 -13.75 5.90 0.14
C GLU A 16 -13.63 4.39 0.30
N HIS A 17 -14.13 3.59 -0.65
CA HIS A 17 -13.93 2.14 -0.65
C HIS A 17 -12.46 1.76 -0.82
N SER A 18 -11.75 2.44 -1.74
CA SER A 18 -10.30 2.23 -1.93
C SER A 18 -9.52 2.56 -0.67
N VAL A 19 -9.80 3.69 -0.01
CA VAL A 19 -9.16 4.10 1.24
C VAL A 19 -9.49 3.13 2.37
N GLN A 20 -10.74 2.69 2.50
CA GLN A 20 -11.13 1.70 3.50
C GLN A 20 -10.41 0.36 3.31
N ALA A 21 -10.18 -0.05 2.05
CA ALA A 21 -9.38 -1.23 1.74
C ALA A 21 -7.92 -1.09 2.19
N LEU A 22 -7.35 0.12 2.14
CA LEU A 22 -6.01 0.41 2.68
C LEU A 22 -5.98 0.34 4.21
N GLU A 23 -6.98 0.91 4.88
CA GLU A 23 -7.05 0.94 6.34
C GLU A 23 -7.25 -0.45 6.95
N THR A 24 -7.97 -1.33 6.26
CA THR A 24 -8.23 -2.70 6.72
C THR A 24 -7.09 -3.67 6.38
N LEU A 25 -6.07 -3.21 5.68
CA LEU A 25 -4.96 -4.04 5.24
C LEU A 25 -3.98 -4.34 6.38
N SER A 26 -3.94 -5.60 6.81
CA SER A 26 -2.93 -6.06 7.76
C SER A 26 -1.62 -6.38 7.02
N LEU A 27 -0.60 -5.55 7.22
CA LEU A 27 0.73 -5.75 6.65
C LEU A 27 1.68 -6.37 7.69
N PRO A 28 2.63 -7.22 7.27
CA PRO A 28 3.66 -7.72 8.17
C PRO A 28 4.54 -6.56 8.65
N ALA A 29 4.51 -6.29 9.95
CA ALA A 29 5.20 -5.15 10.58
C ALA A 29 6.67 -5.45 10.93
N ASP A 30 7.04 -6.74 11.04
CA ASP A 30 8.32 -7.16 11.64
C ASP A 30 9.32 -7.76 10.63
N GLY A 31 9.02 -7.69 9.33
CA GLY A 31 9.86 -8.23 8.24
C GLY A 31 10.55 -7.16 7.39
N PRO A 32 11.35 -7.56 6.38
CA PRO A 32 11.85 -6.65 5.34
C PRO A 32 10.75 -5.75 4.76
N LEU A 33 11.10 -4.49 4.43
CA LEU A 33 10.14 -3.58 3.80
C LEU A 33 9.69 -4.08 2.42
N ASP A 34 10.57 -4.78 1.69
CA ASP A 34 10.25 -5.37 0.39
C ASP A 34 9.12 -6.40 0.50
N ASP A 35 9.21 -7.35 1.45
CA ASP A 35 8.15 -8.35 1.67
C ASP A 35 6.80 -7.71 2.06
N MET A 36 6.86 -6.60 2.81
CA MET A 36 5.69 -5.81 3.17
C MET A 36 5.07 -5.14 1.94
N LEU A 37 5.89 -4.58 1.06
CA LEU A 37 5.47 -3.95 -0.20
C LEU A 37 4.91 -4.98 -1.19
N ASP A 38 5.53 -6.16 -1.30
CA ASP A 38 5.02 -7.25 -2.14
C ASP A 38 3.66 -7.74 -1.65
N THR A 39 3.48 -7.88 -0.33
CA THR A 39 2.19 -8.22 0.28
C THR A 39 1.15 -7.14 0.00
N PHE A 40 1.55 -5.87 0.12
CA PHE A 40 0.67 -4.72 -0.14
C PHE A 40 0.18 -4.73 -1.59
N LEU A 41 1.13 -4.79 -2.54
CA LEU A 41 0.84 -4.81 -3.96
C LEU A 41 -0.02 -6.01 -4.32
N THR A 42 0.31 -7.22 -3.83
CA THR A 42 -0.47 -8.43 -4.14
C THR A 42 -1.92 -8.32 -3.68
N ARG A 43 -2.18 -7.74 -2.50
CA ARG A 43 -3.54 -7.66 -1.95
C ARG A 43 -4.39 -6.57 -2.57
N LEU A 44 -3.78 -5.43 -2.94
CA LEU A 44 -4.49 -4.35 -3.60
C LEU A 44 -4.60 -4.55 -5.12
N ALA A 45 -3.61 -5.15 -5.76
CA ALA A 45 -3.53 -5.33 -7.21
C ALA A 45 -4.37 -6.49 -7.73
N ASN A 46 -5.60 -6.69 -7.21
CA ASN A 46 -6.63 -7.60 -7.75
C ASN A 46 -7.12 -7.19 -9.17
N GLY A 47 -6.20 -6.92 -10.10
CA GLY A 47 -6.43 -6.51 -11.47
C GLY A 47 -6.27 -5.01 -11.66
N ALA A 48 -5.19 -4.64 -12.37
CA ALA A 48 -4.95 -3.39 -13.09
C ALA A 48 -5.20 -2.07 -12.34
N TYR A 49 -4.11 -1.39 -12.00
CA TYR A 49 -4.15 0.06 -11.86
C TYR A 49 -4.17 0.67 -13.27
N GLU A 50 -5.14 1.54 -13.54
CA GLU A 50 -5.23 2.24 -14.83
C GLU A 50 -4.31 3.48 -14.89
N ASP A 51 -3.78 3.90 -13.73
CA ASP A 51 -2.86 5.03 -13.58
C ASP A 51 -1.55 4.59 -12.88
N ASP A 52 -0.54 5.44 -12.92
CA ASP A 52 0.78 5.18 -12.34
C ASP A 52 0.72 5.11 -10.80
N VAL A 53 1.11 3.96 -10.27
CA VAL A 53 1.17 3.73 -8.82
C VAL A 53 2.62 3.71 -8.35
N ALA A 54 2.93 4.60 -7.41
CA ALA A 54 4.18 4.58 -6.67
C ALA A 54 3.90 4.52 -5.16
N ILE A 55 4.72 3.75 -4.44
CA ILE A 55 4.61 3.58 -2.99
C ILE A 55 6.00 3.80 -2.39
N LEU A 56 6.05 4.60 -1.33
CA LEU A 56 7.24 4.79 -0.50
C LEU A 56 6.97 4.30 0.92
N ALA A 57 7.73 3.30 1.35
CA ALA A 57 7.70 2.80 2.71
C ALA A 57 9.00 3.13 3.45
N ALA A 58 8.87 3.58 4.68
CA ALA A 58 9.96 3.79 5.61
C ALA A 58 9.51 3.28 6.97
N ARG A 59 10.44 2.68 7.73
CA ARG A 59 10.20 2.20 9.09
C ARG A 59 11.21 2.85 10.01
N GLN A 60 10.72 3.42 11.11
CA GLN A 60 11.59 3.85 12.18
C GLN A 60 12.27 2.61 12.76
N ARG A 61 13.60 2.64 12.81
CA ARG A 61 14.34 1.69 13.64
C ARG A 61 14.54 2.39 14.97
N ASP A 62 14.13 1.73 16.04
CA ASP A 62 14.63 2.10 17.35
C ASP A 62 16.15 1.95 17.25
N GLY A 63 16.88 3.04 17.47
CA GLY A 63 18.33 2.97 17.47
C GLY A 63 18.74 2.02 18.59
N ASP A 64 19.37 0.91 18.25
CA ASP A 64 20.27 0.27 19.21
C ASP A 64 21.39 1.30 19.47
N GLU A 65 21.27 2.03 20.59
CA GLU A 65 22.39 2.75 21.22
C GLU A 65 23.36 1.75 21.87
#